data_AF-A0A956BP33-F1
#
_entry.id   AF-A0A956BP33-F1
#
_cell.length_a   1.000
_cell.length_b   1.000
_cell.length_c   1.000
_cell.angle_alpha   90.00
_cell.angle_beta   90.00
_cell.angle_gamma   90.00
#
_symmetry.space_group_name_H-M   'P 1'
#
loop_
_entity.id
_entity.type
_entity.pdbx_description
1 polymer ?
#
loop_
_entity_poly.entity_id
_entity_poly.type
_entity_poly.pdbx_seq_one_letter_code
_entity_poly.pdbx_strand_id
1 'polypeptide(L)'
;MKWAMALLLVGCGGEGSWEVETYGEPYIEQGIPASAFEDGCSARFSQFSVVITKAALVDGDGVELGGLEAPLTVDVHAPGPHPVGLWAAVGAGHYDHARFEIAPAGDGTAIHVVGALTCDGVEKTFDWRFGTATVYDCEPEDLTVPVGGVDRTQLTIHG
;
A
#
# COMPACT_ATOMS: atom_id res chain seq x y z
N MET A 1 -48.29 30.29 -21.23
CA MET A 1 -47.47 29.62 -20.20
C MET A 1 -46.26 29.01 -20.90
N LYS A 2 -45.06 29.55 -20.68
CA LYS A 2 -43.81 28.98 -21.20
C LYS A 2 -43.43 27.82 -20.29
N TRP A 3 -43.45 26.60 -20.81
CA TRP A 3 -42.89 25.43 -20.14
C TRP A 3 -41.37 25.51 -20.27
N ALA A 4 -40.68 25.80 -19.18
CA ALA A 4 -39.25 25.61 -19.07
C ALA A 4 -39.00 24.12 -18.82
N MET A 5 -38.53 23.42 -19.85
CA MET A 5 -38.10 22.03 -19.76
C MET A 5 -36.71 22.05 -19.11
N ALA A 6 -36.65 21.67 -17.82
CA ALA A 6 -35.40 21.49 -17.11
C ALA A 6 -34.70 20.24 -17.67
N LEU A 7 -33.58 20.43 -18.37
CA LEU A 7 -32.65 19.36 -18.70
C LEU A 7 -32.02 18.86 -17.39
N LEU A 8 -32.45 17.68 -16.95
CA LEU A 8 -31.70 16.87 -15.99
C LEU A 8 -30.51 16.27 -16.73
N LEU A 9 -29.34 16.88 -16.57
CA LEU A 9 -28.06 16.26 -16.91
C LEU A 9 -27.80 15.13 -15.90
N VAL A 10 -28.32 13.93 -16.19
CA VAL A 10 -27.85 12.71 -15.53
C VAL A 10 -26.47 12.45 -16.10
N GLY A 11 -25.43 12.89 -15.39
CA GLY A 11 -24.07 12.47 -15.71
C GLY A 11 -24.01 10.95 -15.54
N CYS A 12 -23.81 10.21 -16.61
CA CYS A 12 -23.43 8.80 -16.55
C CYS A 12 -21.99 8.70 -16.03
N GLY A 13 -21.77 9.01 -14.75
CA GLY A 13 -20.61 8.51 -14.01
C GLY A 13 -20.91 7.05 -13.69
N GLY A 14 -20.22 6.13 -14.34
CA GLY A 14 -20.28 4.72 -13.95
C GLY A 14 -19.44 4.50 -12.69
N GLU A 15 -19.62 3.37 -12.03
CA GLU A 15 -18.81 2.95 -10.90
C GLU A 15 -18.02 1.68 -11.27
N GLY A 16 -16.86 1.49 -10.64
CA GLY A 16 -16.08 0.26 -10.68
C GLY A 16 -15.56 -0.09 -9.29
N SER A 17 -14.49 -0.88 -9.24
CA SER A 17 -13.81 -1.22 -8.00
C SER A 17 -12.33 -0.89 -8.06
N TRP A 18 -11.77 -0.55 -6.91
CA TRP A 18 -10.35 -0.37 -6.70
C TRP A 18 -9.83 -1.40 -5.71
N GLU A 19 -8.80 -2.14 -6.11
CA GLU A 19 -8.11 -3.12 -5.29
C GLU A 19 -6.73 -2.59 -4.88
N VAL A 20 -6.36 -2.80 -3.62
CA VAL A 20 -5.01 -2.53 -3.14
C VAL A 20 -4.38 -3.82 -2.61
N GLU A 21 -3.15 -4.04 -3.02
CA GLU A 21 -2.26 -5.04 -2.43
C GLU A 21 -0.94 -4.39 -1.98
N THR A 22 -0.23 -5.06 -1.08
CA THR A 22 1.12 -4.66 -0.62
C THR A 22 2.11 -5.80 -0.85
N TYR A 23 3.35 -5.49 -1.16
CA TYR A 23 4.35 -6.50 -1.52
C TYR A 23 5.73 -6.14 -0.96
N GLY A 24 6.43 -7.10 -0.33
CA GLY A 24 7.74 -6.89 0.29
C GLY A 24 8.94 -7.07 -0.64
N GLU A 25 8.72 -7.53 -1.87
CA GLU A 25 9.78 -7.79 -2.85
C GLU A 25 10.80 -8.88 -2.43
N PRO A 26 11.65 -9.36 -3.36
CA PRO A 26 12.58 -10.46 -3.08
C PRO A 26 13.56 -10.19 -1.92
N TYR A 27 13.96 -8.95 -1.68
CA TYR A 27 14.90 -8.63 -0.61
C TYR A 27 14.32 -8.82 0.78
N ILE A 28 13.03 -8.56 0.99
CA ILE A 28 12.39 -8.86 2.26
C ILE A 28 12.07 -10.36 2.35
N GLU A 29 11.56 -10.98 1.28
CA GLU A 29 11.12 -12.39 1.30
C GLU A 29 12.26 -13.41 1.36
N GLN A 30 13.37 -13.12 0.68
CA GLN A 30 14.47 -14.08 0.48
C GLN A 30 15.74 -13.63 1.20
N GLY A 31 15.81 -12.36 1.60
CA GLY A 31 16.97 -11.73 2.20
C GLY A 31 17.77 -10.89 1.19
N ILE A 32 18.62 -10.03 1.75
CA ILE A 32 19.49 -9.15 1.00
C ILE A 32 20.85 -9.84 0.85
N PRO A 33 21.30 -10.14 -0.38
CA PRO A 33 22.54 -10.88 -0.61
C PRO A 33 23.78 -10.03 -0.31
N ALA A 34 24.90 -10.70 -0.06
CA ALA A 34 26.19 -10.03 0.20
C ALA A 34 26.63 -9.06 -0.90
N SER A 35 26.24 -9.33 -2.15
CA SER A 35 26.54 -8.47 -3.29
C SER A 35 25.79 -7.13 -3.28
N ALA A 36 24.74 -6.99 -2.46
CA ALA A 36 23.97 -5.76 -2.34
C ALA A 36 24.50 -4.83 -1.23
N PHE A 37 25.40 -5.32 -0.36
CA PHE A 37 26.04 -4.51 0.66
C PHE A 37 27.49 -4.19 0.28
N GLU A 38 27.91 -2.95 0.53
CA GLU A 38 29.29 -2.50 0.26
C GLU A 38 30.34 -3.21 1.14
N ASP A 39 29.93 -3.67 2.33
CA ASP A 39 30.77 -4.35 3.31
C ASP A 39 30.74 -5.88 3.21
N GLY A 40 30.01 -6.43 2.21
CA GLY A 40 29.89 -7.88 1.99
C GLY A 40 29.04 -8.60 3.04
N CYS A 41 28.33 -7.88 3.91
CA CYS A 41 27.35 -8.47 4.81
C CYS A 41 26.11 -8.97 4.06
N SER A 42 25.35 -9.90 4.61
CA SER A 42 24.03 -10.30 4.08
C SER A 42 22.97 -10.20 5.17
N ALA A 43 21.71 -9.94 4.80
CA ALA A 43 20.60 -9.92 5.74
C ALA A 43 19.57 -11.01 5.40
N ARG A 44 19.00 -11.64 6.42
CA ARG A 44 17.84 -12.52 6.31
C ARG A 44 16.75 -12.05 7.24
N PHE A 45 15.51 -12.07 6.78
CA PHE A 45 14.35 -11.74 7.58
C PHE A 45 13.61 -13.02 7.97
N SER A 46 12.93 -12.98 9.12
CA SER A 46 11.95 -13.99 9.52
C SER A 46 10.57 -13.38 9.75
N GLN A 47 10.50 -12.05 9.82
CA GLN A 47 9.27 -11.27 9.91
C GLN A 47 9.57 -9.85 9.41
N PHE A 48 8.64 -9.29 8.64
CA PHE A 48 8.65 -7.89 8.24
C PHE A 48 7.20 -7.39 8.21
N SER A 49 6.69 -6.99 9.37
CA SER A 49 5.30 -6.54 9.50
C SER A 49 5.19 -5.03 9.36
N VAL A 50 4.23 -4.58 8.56
CA VAL A 50 3.85 -3.17 8.38
C VAL A 50 2.41 -2.95 8.81
N VAL A 51 2.13 -1.83 9.46
CA VAL A 51 0.78 -1.44 9.88
C VAL A 51 0.26 -0.35 8.94
N ILE A 52 -0.64 -0.74 8.04
CA ILE A 52 -1.30 0.17 7.11
C ILE A 52 -2.55 0.71 7.81
N THR A 53 -2.59 2.03 8.00
CA THR A 53 -3.70 2.73 8.67
C THR A 53 -4.57 3.52 7.69
N LYS A 54 -4.04 3.80 6.49
CA LYS A 54 -4.78 4.43 5.40
C LYS A 54 -4.43 3.80 4.06
N ALA A 55 -5.45 3.64 3.23
CA ALA A 55 -5.37 3.42 1.79
C ALA A 55 -6.56 4.16 1.16
N ALA A 56 -6.29 5.20 0.37
CA ALA A 56 -7.32 6.00 -0.27
C ALA A 56 -6.91 6.37 -1.70
N LEU A 57 -7.87 6.43 -2.61
CA LEU A 57 -7.72 7.15 -3.86
C LEU A 57 -7.99 8.62 -3.63
N VAL A 58 -7.38 9.50 -4.42
CA VAL A 58 -7.66 10.93 -4.38
C VAL A 58 -8.17 11.36 -5.75
N ASP A 59 -9.39 11.88 -5.80
CA ASP A 59 -9.97 12.38 -7.04
C ASP A 59 -9.43 13.76 -7.45
N GLY A 60 -9.85 14.25 -8.62
CA GLY A 60 -9.41 15.55 -9.16
C GLY A 60 -9.78 16.78 -8.32
N ASP A 61 -10.74 16.65 -7.39
CA ASP A 61 -11.10 17.70 -6.42
C ASP A 61 -10.33 17.56 -5.09
N GLY A 62 -9.45 16.56 -4.98
CA GLY A 62 -8.67 16.27 -3.79
C GLY A 62 -9.44 15.47 -2.73
N VAL A 63 -10.59 14.89 -3.07
CA VAL A 63 -11.40 14.10 -2.14
C VAL A 63 -10.83 12.69 -2.04
N GLU A 64 -10.61 12.24 -0.81
CA GLU A 64 -10.20 10.85 -0.52
C GLU A 64 -11.40 9.90 -0.68
N LEU A 65 -11.24 8.90 -1.55
CA LEU A 65 -12.19 7.82 -1.78
C LEU A 65 -11.62 6.51 -1.21
N GLY A 66 -12.49 5.71 -0.58
CA GLY A 66 -12.08 4.49 0.12
C GLY A 66 -11.65 4.76 1.56
N GLY A 67 -10.65 4.03 2.05
CA GLY A 67 -10.20 4.08 3.44
C GLY A 67 -10.32 2.73 4.15
N LEU A 68 -9.49 2.54 5.18
CA LEU A 68 -9.53 1.34 6.02
C LEU A 68 -10.46 1.57 7.21
N GLU A 69 -11.33 0.60 7.52
CA GLU A 69 -12.20 0.66 8.70
C GLU A 69 -11.42 0.50 10.01
N ALA A 70 -10.28 -0.19 9.94
CA ALA A 70 -9.34 -0.40 11.04
C ALA A 70 -7.92 -0.58 10.50
N PRO A 71 -6.87 -0.29 11.31
CA PRO A 71 -5.49 -0.60 10.94
C PRO A 71 -5.32 -2.07 10.54
N LEU A 72 -4.57 -2.30 9.47
CA LEU A 72 -4.23 -3.61 8.95
C LEU A 72 -2.74 -3.88 9.15
N THR A 73 -2.42 -4.90 9.95
CA THR A 73 -1.05 -5.41 10.05
C THR A 73 -0.82 -6.50 9.01
N VAL A 74 0.19 -6.32 8.15
CA VAL A 74 0.55 -7.27 7.10
C VAL A 74 2.02 -7.67 7.28
N ASP A 75 2.31 -8.97 7.30
CA ASP A 75 3.68 -9.48 7.24
C ASP A 75 4.12 -9.66 5.79
N VAL A 76 4.89 -8.70 5.27
CA VAL A 76 5.33 -8.67 3.87
C VAL A 76 6.58 -9.52 3.61
N HIS A 77 7.08 -10.24 4.62
CA HIS A 77 8.05 -11.33 4.42
C HIS A 77 7.40 -12.59 3.84
N ALA A 78 6.09 -12.79 4.03
CA ALA A 78 5.39 -13.90 3.40
C ALA A 78 5.40 -13.74 1.87
N PRO A 79 5.63 -14.83 1.09
CA PRO A 79 5.79 -14.72 -0.36
C PRO A 79 4.57 -14.17 -1.11
N GLY A 80 4.83 -13.24 -2.02
CA GLY A 80 3.88 -12.66 -2.97
C GLY A 80 3.12 -11.44 -2.43
N PRO A 81 2.26 -10.82 -3.28
CA PRO A 81 1.43 -9.70 -2.85
C PRO A 81 0.36 -10.11 -1.83
N HIS A 82 0.08 -9.21 -0.90
CA HIS A 82 -0.88 -9.36 0.18
C HIS A 82 -2.05 -8.39 0.01
N PRO A 83 -3.31 -8.84 0.13
CA PRO A 83 -4.46 -7.95 0.00
C PRO A 83 -4.52 -6.93 1.13
N VAL A 84 -4.76 -5.67 0.79
CA VAL A 84 -5.00 -4.56 1.74
C VAL A 84 -6.48 -4.22 1.80
N GLY A 85 -7.13 -4.13 0.65
CA GLY A 85 -8.54 -3.78 0.57
C GLY A 85 -9.10 -3.85 -0.83
N LEU A 86 -10.43 -3.93 -0.90
CA LEU A 86 -11.21 -3.84 -2.13
C LEU A 86 -12.38 -2.89 -1.87
N TRP A 87 -12.38 -1.76 -2.56
CA TRP A 87 -13.46 -0.77 -2.48
C TRP A 87 -14.31 -0.88 -3.73
N ALA A 88 -15.56 -1.31 -3.55
CA ALA A 88 -16.56 -1.29 -4.61
C ALA A 88 -17.19 0.11 -4.72
N ALA A 89 -17.89 0.35 -5.83
CA ALA A 89 -18.63 1.58 -6.08
C ALA A 89 -17.74 2.85 -6.09
N VAL A 90 -16.48 2.71 -6.51
CA VAL A 90 -15.59 3.86 -6.76
C VAL A 90 -15.96 4.47 -8.10
N GLY A 91 -15.99 5.80 -8.20
CA GLY A 91 -16.27 6.48 -9.47
C GLY A 91 -15.33 5.99 -10.57
N ALA A 92 -15.88 5.55 -11.69
CA ALA A 92 -15.07 5.10 -12.82
C ALA A 92 -14.35 6.31 -13.45
N GLY A 93 -13.08 6.13 -13.79
CA GLY A 93 -12.24 7.21 -14.27
C GLY A 93 -10.77 7.00 -13.96
N HIS A 94 -9.96 7.94 -14.43
CA HIS A 94 -8.53 8.00 -14.13
C HIS A 94 -8.29 8.65 -12.78
N TYR A 95 -7.30 8.15 -12.05
CA TYR A 95 -6.85 8.68 -10.77
C TYR A 95 -5.35 8.89 -10.80
N ASP A 96 -4.93 10.14 -10.68
CA ASP A 96 -3.50 10.52 -10.65
C ASP A 96 -2.87 10.35 -9.27
N HIS A 97 -3.67 10.09 -8.23
CA HIS A 97 -3.20 10.09 -6.84
C HIS A 97 -3.80 8.97 -6.00
N ALA A 98 -2.95 8.32 -5.21
CA ALA A 98 -3.33 7.43 -4.12
C ALA A 98 -2.56 7.82 -2.86
N ARG A 99 -3.22 7.79 -1.71
CA ARG A 99 -2.62 8.09 -0.41
C ARG A 99 -2.62 6.87 0.49
N PHE A 100 -1.45 6.57 1.03
CA PHE A 100 -1.26 5.51 2.01
C PHE A 100 -0.66 6.08 3.30
N GLU A 101 -0.92 5.41 4.41
CA GLU A 101 -0.29 5.73 5.68
C GLU A 101 0.16 4.47 6.39
N ILE A 102 1.46 4.41 6.69
CA ILE A 102 2.03 3.42 7.60
C ILE A 102 2.22 4.11 8.94
N ALA A 103 1.46 3.72 9.94
CA ALA A 103 1.48 4.37 11.24
C ALA A 103 1.26 3.37 12.38
N PRO A 104 1.67 3.72 13.61
CA PRO A 104 1.48 2.85 14.76
C PRO A 104 0.01 2.48 15.00
N ALA A 105 -0.23 1.21 15.31
CA ALA A 105 -1.47 0.77 15.94
C ALA A 105 -1.15 -0.16 17.11
N GLY A 106 -2.13 -0.38 17.99
CA GLY A 106 -1.98 -1.31 19.12
C GLY A 106 -0.82 -0.95 20.06
N ASP A 107 0.28 -1.70 19.98
CA ASP A 107 1.45 -1.59 20.88
C ASP A 107 2.38 -0.40 20.58
N GLY A 108 2.01 0.47 19.63
CA GLY A 108 2.80 1.61 19.23
C GLY A 108 3.81 1.31 18.11
N THR A 109 3.71 0.15 17.46
CA THR A 109 4.57 -0.24 16.33
C THR A 109 3.88 0.03 14.99
N ALA A 110 4.59 0.69 14.09
CA ALA A 110 4.23 0.86 12.68
C ALA A 110 4.93 -0.18 11.79
N ILE A 111 6.19 -0.50 12.10
CA ILE A 111 7.00 -1.51 11.40
C ILE A 111 7.70 -2.39 12.44
N HIS A 112 7.57 -3.71 12.30
CA HIS A 112 8.26 -4.71 13.11
C HIS A 112 9.11 -5.63 12.22
N VAL A 113 10.43 -5.61 12.41
CA VAL A 113 11.37 -6.37 11.60
C VAL A 113 12.18 -7.30 12.50
N VAL A 114 12.17 -8.59 12.19
CA VAL A 114 12.97 -9.61 12.89
C VAL A 114 13.84 -10.34 11.87
N GLY A 115 15.11 -10.53 12.19
CA GLY A 115 16.04 -11.17 11.28
C GLY A 115 17.45 -11.31 11.82
N ALA A 116 18.39 -11.53 10.91
CA ALA A 116 19.81 -11.60 11.20
C ALA A 116 20.65 -10.97 10.09
N LEU A 117 21.74 -10.32 10.51
CA LEU A 117 22.82 -9.85 9.66
C LEU A 117 24.02 -10.79 9.80
N THR A 118 24.65 -11.16 8.70
CA THR A 118 25.85 -11.98 8.68
C THR A 118 26.97 -11.23 7.98
N CYS A 119 28.08 -10.98 8.69
CA CYS A 119 29.27 -10.30 8.18
C CYS A 119 30.51 -11.12 8.54
N ASP A 120 31.40 -11.40 7.59
CA ASP A 120 32.61 -12.20 7.82
C ASP A 120 32.33 -13.56 8.52
N GLY A 121 31.17 -14.16 8.22
CA GLY A 121 30.71 -15.41 8.85
C GLY A 121 30.19 -15.27 10.28
N VAL A 122 30.14 -14.06 10.83
CA VAL A 122 29.56 -13.76 12.15
C VAL A 122 28.11 -13.32 11.99
N GLU A 123 27.19 -14.04 12.63
CA GLU A 123 25.77 -13.69 12.66
C GLU A 123 25.42 -12.81 13.86
N LYS A 124 24.56 -11.82 13.63
CA LYS A 124 23.93 -10.96 14.63
C LYS A 124 22.42 -10.90 14.37
N THR A 125 21.63 -11.28 15.36
CA THR A 125 20.16 -11.19 15.26
C THR A 125 19.67 -9.79 15.63
N PHE A 126 18.53 -9.41 15.08
CA PHE A 126 17.83 -8.17 15.39
C PHE A 126 16.32 -8.40 15.55
N ASP A 127 15.72 -7.57 16.40
CA ASP A 127 14.28 -7.39 16.58
C ASP A 127 14.05 -5.88 16.73
N TRP A 128 13.63 -5.25 15.65
CA TRP A 128 13.47 -3.79 15.55
C TRP A 128 12.00 -3.42 15.42
N ARG A 129 11.58 -2.43 16.21
CA ARG A 129 10.25 -1.84 16.15
C ARG A 129 10.38 -0.34 15.89
N PHE A 130 9.65 0.16 14.91
CA PHE A 130 9.60 1.57 14.56
C PHE A 130 8.18 2.08 14.75
N GLY A 131 8.03 3.22 15.43
CA GLY A 131 6.74 3.85 15.72
C GLY A 131 6.49 5.16 14.96
N THR A 132 7.30 5.47 13.95
CA THR A 132 7.11 6.70 13.17
C THR A 132 5.95 6.51 12.20
N ALA A 133 4.99 7.43 12.23
CA ALA A 133 3.96 7.50 11.20
C ALA A 133 4.52 8.16 9.94
N THR A 134 4.24 7.56 8.79
CA THR A 134 4.67 8.04 7.48
C THR A 134 3.49 8.01 6.52
N VAL A 135 3.23 9.17 5.90
CA VAL A 135 2.23 9.32 4.84
C VAL A 135 2.95 9.26 3.49
N TYR A 136 2.36 8.52 2.56
CA TYR A 136 2.83 8.39 1.19
C TYR A 136 1.76 8.94 0.26
N ASP A 137 2.12 10.01 -0.46
CA ASP A 137 1.35 10.53 -1.59
C ASP A 137 1.96 9.95 -2.86
N CYS A 138 1.25 9.01 -3.48
CA CYS A 138 1.69 8.25 -4.64
C CYS A 138 1.00 8.75 -5.91
N GLU A 139 1.70 8.70 -7.04
CA GLU A 139 1.19 9.02 -8.37
C GLU A 139 1.23 7.75 -9.24
N PRO A 140 0.18 6.92 -9.23
CA PRO A 140 0.16 5.69 -10.03
C PRO A 140 0.10 6.03 -11.53
N GLU A 141 1.01 5.46 -12.33
CA GLU A 141 1.20 5.86 -13.74
C GLU A 141 -0.04 5.65 -14.63
N ASP A 142 -0.83 4.60 -14.39
CA ASP A 142 -1.92 4.17 -15.29
C ASP A 142 -3.19 3.70 -14.54
N LEU A 143 -3.52 4.29 -13.38
CA LEU A 143 -4.69 3.85 -12.62
C LEU A 143 -6.00 4.39 -13.23
N THR A 144 -6.79 3.50 -13.82
CA THR A 144 -8.07 3.81 -14.45
C THR A 144 -9.13 2.81 -14.02
N VAL A 145 -9.99 3.18 -13.07
CA VAL A 145 -11.10 2.34 -12.61
C VAL A 145 -12.15 2.24 -13.73
N PRO A 146 -12.37 1.06 -14.34
CA PRO A 146 -13.33 0.93 -15.43
C PRO A 146 -14.76 0.74 -14.91
N VAL A 147 -15.76 1.14 -15.70
CA VAL A 147 -17.17 0.92 -15.36
C VAL A 147 -17.47 -0.58 -15.22
N GLY A 148 -17.91 -1.00 -14.04
CA GLY A 148 -18.25 -2.38 -13.69
C GLY A 148 -17.05 -3.33 -13.61
N GLY A 149 -15.82 -2.83 -13.74
CA GLY A 149 -14.60 -3.63 -13.62
C GLY A 149 -13.75 -3.20 -12.43
N VAL A 150 -12.52 -3.71 -12.39
CA VAL A 150 -11.58 -3.50 -11.29
C VAL A 150 -10.27 -2.99 -11.85
N ASP A 151 -9.65 -2.04 -11.16
CA ASP A 151 -8.24 -1.72 -11.33
C ASP A 151 -7.49 -1.76 -9.99
N ARG A 152 -6.17 -1.87 -10.04
CA ARG A 152 -5.35 -2.22 -8.87
C ARG A 152 -4.20 -1.25 -8.65
N THR A 153 -3.92 -0.98 -7.38
CA THR A 153 -2.67 -0.36 -6.92
C THR A 153 -1.88 -1.35 -6.06
N GLN A 154 -0.58 -1.44 -6.29
CA GLN A 154 0.33 -2.19 -5.42
C GLN A 154 1.23 -1.21 -4.66
N LEU A 155 1.22 -1.28 -3.32
CA LEU A 155 2.18 -0.59 -2.46
C LEU A 155 3.39 -1.51 -2.24
N THR A 156 4.55 -1.17 -2.80
CA THR A 156 5.77 -1.95 -2.59
C THR A 156 6.54 -1.44 -1.36
N ILE A 157 6.96 -2.38 -0.51
CA ILE A 157 7.81 -2.13 0.65
C ILE A 157 9.21 -2.62 0.30
N HIS A 158 10.18 -1.69 0.29
CA HIS A 158 11.57 -1.99 -0.03
C HIS A 158 12.38 -2.14 1.26
N GLY A 159 13.32 -3.10 1.27
CA GLY A 159 14.22 -3.41 2.39
C GLY A 159 15.69 -3.22 2.04
#